data_AF-A0A7S3J5F4-F1
#
_entry.id   AF-A0A7S3J5F4-F1
#
_cell.length_a   1.000
_cell.length_b   1.000
_cell.length_c   1.000
_cell.angle_alpha   90.00
_cell.angle_beta   90.00
_cell.angle_gamma   90.00
#
_symmetry.space_group_name_H-M   'P 1'
#
loop_
_entity.id
_entity.type
_entity.pdbx_description
1 polymer ?
#
loop_
_entity_poly.entity_id
_entity_poly.type
_entity_poly.pdbx_seq_one_letter_code
_entity_poly.pdbx_strand_id
1 'polypeptide(L)'
;KLCTDWIDNDTLSLSLVTSANLGLNVSFLSLTFMKMDNQMRLIKGAIQYTRMESEAELEQDSDPQDWESKGQVAFNDVWMTYKNCSRPALAGISLSINEKEKVGIKGRTGSGKSSLASTLFRLYEIEDGEIVVDGMDISKLGLHLLRSHLSYLPQTPFLMC
;
A
#
# COMPACT_ATOMS: atom_id res chain seq x y z
N LYS A 1 -42.34 -2.44 66.90
CA LYS A 1 -40.92 -2.14 67.21
C LYS A 1 -40.11 -3.27 66.59
N LEU A 2 -40.13 -3.32 65.25
CA LEU A 2 -39.09 -2.86 64.33
C LEU A 2 -37.87 -3.79 64.39
N CYS A 3 -37.85 -4.67 63.40
CA CYS A 3 -36.91 -5.74 63.13
C CYS A 3 -35.68 -5.16 62.42
N THR A 4 -34.72 -4.61 63.16
CA THR A 4 -33.55 -3.91 62.57
C THR A 4 -32.22 -4.15 63.31
N ASP A 5 -32.04 -5.29 64.00
CA ASP A 5 -30.84 -5.57 64.82
C ASP A 5 -29.85 -6.55 64.17
N TRP A 6 -29.95 -6.83 62.86
CA TRP A 6 -29.07 -7.80 62.18
C TRP A 6 -27.90 -7.16 61.42
N ILE A 7 -27.75 -5.84 61.51
CA ILE A 7 -26.78 -5.09 60.72
C ILE A 7 -26.08 -4.09 61.63
N ASP A 8 -24.83 -4.39 61.99
CA ASP A 8 -23.98 -3.46 62.74
C ASP A 8 -23.53 -2.29 61.85
N ASN A 9 -23.55 -1.08 62.40
CA ASN A 9 -23.15 0.14 61.68
C ASN A 9 -21.71 0.05 61.13
N ASP A 10 -20.84 -0.68 61.81
CA ASP A 10 -19.47 -0.95 61.38
C ASP A 10 -19.43 -1.84 60.13
N THR A 11 -20.32 -2.84 60.03
CA THR A 11 -20.42 -3.70 58.84
C THR A 11 -20.99 -2.93 57.64
N LEU A 12 -21.93 -1.99 57.87
CA LEU A 12 -22.43 -1.09 56.83
C LEU A 12 -21.34 -0.18 56.30
N SER A 13 -20.59 0.48 57.19
CA SER A 13 -19.49 1.36 56.78
C SER A 13 -18.40 0.60 56.02
N LEU A 14 -18.03 -0.61 56.47
CA LEU A 14 -17.07 -1.47 55.78
C LEU A 14 -17.59 -1.89 54.39
N SER A 15 -18.86 -2.27 54.27
CA SER A 15 -19.46 -2.65 52.98
C SER A 15 -19.54 -1.48 51.98
N LEU A 16 -19.83 -0.27 52.45
CA LEU A 16 -19.84 0.95 51.65
C LEU A 16 -18.43 1.32 51.17
N VAL A 17 -17.42 1.24 52.05
CA VAL A 17 -16.03 1.53 51.68
C VAL A 17 -15.49 0.48 50.70
N THR A 18 -15.78 -0.80 50.92
CA THR A 18 -15.30 -1.89 50.04
C THR A 18 -15.97 -1.84 48.66
N SER A 19 -17.28 -1.57 48.59
CA SER A 19 -17.99 -1.38 47.31
C SER A 19 -17.49 -0.17 46.53
N ALA A 20 -17.22 0.96 47.20
CA ALA A 20 -16.63 2.14 46.56
C ALA A 20 -15.24 1.84 46.00
N ASN A 21 -14.38 1.15 46.77
CA ASN A 21 -13.06 0.72 46.33
C ASN A 21 -13.12 -0.26 45.14
N LEU A 22 -14.08 -1.20 45.16
CA LEU A 22 -14.29 -2.12 44.05
C LEU A 22 -14.66 -1.37 42.76
N GLY A 23 -15.56 -0.38 42.84
CA GLY A 23 -15.94 0.45 41.69
C GLY A 23 -14.78 1.25 41.09
N LEU A 24 -13.91 1.82 41.94
CA LEU A 24 -12.70 2.51 41.50
C LEU A 24 -11.70 1.56 40.83
N ASN A 25 -11.49 0.36 41.40
CA ASN A 25 -10.61 -0.65 40.81
C ASN A 25 -11.13 -1.14 39.45
N VAL A 26 -12.44 -1.36 39.30
CA VAL A 26 -13.04 -1.74 38.02
C VAL A 26 -12.88 -0.63 36.98
N SER A 27 -13.05 0.63 37.37
CA SER A 27 -12.88 1.78 36.47
C SER A 27 -11.43 1.92 36.01
N PHE A 28 -10.46 1.74 36.92
CA PHE A 28 -9.04 1.73 36.60
C PHE A 28 -8.66 0.58 35.68
N LEU A 29 -9.20 -0.62 35.95
CA LEU A 29 -9.00 -1.80 35.10
C LEU A 29 -9.58 -1.57 33.68
N SER A 30 -10.77 -1.00 33.57
CA SER A 30 -11.38 -0.66 32.28
C SER A 30 -10.52 0.33 31.47
N LEU A 31 -10.03 1.40 32.12
CA LEU A 31 -9.17 2.38 31.46
C LEU A 31 -7.83 1.79 31.03
N THR A 32 -7.24 0.89 31.83
CA THR A 32 -5.99 0.21 31.45
C THR A 32 -6.20 -0.76 30.28
N PHE A 33 -7.32 -1.48 30.25
CA PHE A 33 -7.70 -2.30 29.09
C PHE A 33 -7.87 -1.47 27.81
N MET A 34 -8.58 -0.33 27.88
CA MET A 34 -8.74 0.55 26.72
C MET A 34 -7.40 1.08 26.20
N LYS A 35 -6.49 1.48 27.11
CA LYS A 35 -5.14 1.92 26.74
C LYS A 35 -4.35 0.82 26.06
N MET A 36 -4.41 -0.40 26.59
CA MET A 36 -3.73 -1.56 26.02
C MET A 36 -4.25 -1.91 24.63
N ASP A 37 -5.57 -1.89 24.43
CA ASP A 37 -6.19 -2.15 23.12
C ASP A 37 -5.79 -1.09 22.08
N ASN A 38 -5.73 0.18 22.49
CA ASN A 38 -5.26 1.24 21.63
C ASN A 38 -3.78 1.06 21.25
N GLN A 39 -2.92 0.75 22.22
CA GLN A 39 -1.50 0.48 21.97
C GLN A 39 -1.31 -0.74 21.05
N MET A 40 -2.10 -1.79 21.25
CA MET A 40 -2.10 -2.98 20.40
C MET A 40 -2.47 -2.64 18.94
N ARG A 41 -3.46 -1.78 18.71
CA ARG A 41 -3.81 -1.32 17.35
C ARG A 41 -2.65 -0.58 16.68
N LEU A 42 -1.99 0.31 17.40
CA LEU A 42 -0.84 1.06 16.88
C LEU A 42 0.32 0.12 16.52
N ILE A 43 0.63 -0.84 17.40
CA ILE A 43 1.67 -1.84 17.15
C ILE A 43 1.32 -2.71 15.95
N LYS A 44 0.07 -3.18 15.83
CA LYS A 44 -0.38 -3.95 14.66
C LYS A 44 -0.23 -3.16 13.36
N GLY A 45 -0.58 -1.87 13.37
CA GLY A 45 -0.36 -0.99 12.23
C GLY A 45 1.11 -0.85 11.87
N ALA A 46 1.98 -0.61 12.85
CA ALA A 46 3.42 -0.52 12.64
C ALA A 46 4.02 -1.82 12.06
N ILE A 47 3.64 -2.98 12.61
CA ILE A 47 4.06 -4.29 12.11
C ILE A 47 3.52 -4.56 10.70
N GLN A 48 2.34 -4.05 10.36
CA GLN A 48 1.81 -4.19 9.01
C GLN A 48 2.70 -3.48 7.98
N TYR A 49 3.22 -2.29 8.29
CA TYR A 49 4.15 -1.59 7.40
C TYR A 49 5.47 -2.34 7.22
N THR A 50 5.98 -3.00 8.25
CA THR A 50 7.23 -3.78 8.13
C THR A 50 7.08 -5.08 7.36
N ARG A 51 5.83 -5.55 7.16
CA ARG A 51 5.51 -6.76 6.39
C ARG A 51 5.05 -6.47 4.96
N MET A 52 4.99 -5.20 4.57
CA MET A 52 4.68 -4.87 3.18
C MET A 52 5.82 -5.37 2.29
N GLU A 53 5.43 -6.00 1.20
CA GLU A 53 6.35 -6.44 0.17
C GLU A 53 7.09 -5.20 -0.37
N SER A 54 8.41 -5.24 -0.31
CA SER A 54 9.24 -4.18 -0.89
C SER A 54 8.99 -4.13 -2.39
N GLU A 55 9.03 -2.93 -2.94
CA GLU A 55 9.12 -2.77 -4.39
C GLU A 55 10.37 -3.47 -4.93
N ALA A 56 10.41 -3.71 -6.25
CA ALA A 56 11.58 -4.27 -6.90
C ALA A 56 12.84 -3.44 -6.59
N GLU A 57 14.01 -4.08 -6.71
CA GLU A 57 15.26 -3.47 -6.32
C GLU A 57 15.56 -2.19 -7.12
N LEU A 58 16.06 -1.17 -6.43
CA LEU A 58 16.31 0.14 -7.04
C LEU A 58 17.44 0.08 -8.06
N GLU A 59 18.47 -0.72 -7.77
CA GLU A 59 19.64 -0.96 -8.60
C GLU A 59 19.83 -2.47 -8.71
N GLN A 60 20.23 -2.96 -9.87
CA GLN A 60 20.59 -4.36 -10.05
C GLN A 60 22.06 -4.45 -10.46
N ASP A 61 22.77 -5.48 -9.98
CA ASP A 61 24.17 -5.74 -10.36
C ASP A 61 24.33 -5.96 -11.88
N SER A 62 23.26 -6.37 -12.55
CA SER A 62 23.18 -6.57 -14.00
C SER A 62 22.85 -5.29 -14.79
N ASP A 63 22.72 -4.15 -14.13
CA ASP A 63 22.34 -2.91 -14.78
C ASP A 63 23.42 -2.47 -15.80
N PRO A 64 23.04 -2.24 -17.07
CA PRO A 64 23.96 -1.75 -18.07
C PRO A 64 24.42 -0.33 -17.74
N GLN A 65 25.73 -0.12 -17.65
CA GLN A 65 26.33 1.20 -17.39
C GLN A 65 25.99 2.24 -18.48
N ASP A 66 25.84 1.80 -19.73
CA ASP A 66 25.66 2.67 -20.90
C ASP A 66 24.30 2.44 -21.58
N TRP A 67 23.21 2.36 -20.82
CA TRP A 67 21.89 2.25 -21.44
C TRP A 67 21.49 3.55 -22.15
N GLU A 68 21.71 3.58 -23.46
CA GLU A 68 21.25 4.68 -24.31
C GLU A 68 19.77 4.50 -24.65
N SER A 69 18.89 5.24 -23.97
CA SER A 69 17.48 5.20 -24.31
C SER A 69 17.20 5.96 -25.62
N LYS A 70 16.91 5.21 -26.69
CA LYS A 70 16.46 5.76 -27.99
C LYS A 70 14.95 5.99 -28.01
N GLY A 71 14.23 5.45 -27.02
CA GLY A 71 12.80 5.63 -26.82
C GLY A 71 11.94 4.63 -27.61
N GLN A 72 12.50 3.49 -28.00
CA GLN A 72 11.71 2.39 -28.55
C GLN A 72 11.04 1.64 -27.40
N VAL A 73 9.73 1.38 -27.51
CA VAL A 73 8.95 0.65 -26.48
C VAL A 73 8.07 -0.39 -27.15
N ALA A 74 8.13 -1.64 -26.67
CA ALA A 74 7.26 -2.72 -27.12
C ALA A 74 6.57 -3.38 -25.92
N PHE A 75 5.27 -3.57 -26.04
CA PHE A 75 4.47 -4.42 -25.14
C PHE A 75 4.13 -5.68 -25.94
N ASN A 76 4.45 -6.84 -25.38
CA ASN A 76 4.18 -8.14 -25.98
C ASN A 76 3.25 -8.92 -25.07
N ASP A 77 1.99 -9.06 -25.49
CA ASP A 77 0.92 -9.77 -24.79
C ASP A 77 0.83 -9.45 -23.29
N VAL A 78 0.79 -8.16 -22.94
CA VAL A 78 0.89 -7.73 -21.55
C VAL A 78 -0.43 -7.89 -20.80
N TRP A 79 -0.38 -8.59 -19.68
CA TRP A 79 -1.48 -8.75 -18.72
C TRP A 79 -1.15 -8.13 -17.38
N MET A 80 -2.12 -7.42 -16.79
CA MET A 80 -1.95 -6.81 -15.47
C MET A 80 -3.28 -6.66 -14.76
N THR A 81 -3.30 -7.03 -13.48
CA THR A 81 -4.46 -6.91 -12.59
C THR A 81 -4.06 -6.17 -11.30
N TYR A 82 -4.88 -5.23 -10.86
CA TYR A 82 -4.66 -4.57 -9.56
C TYR A 82 -4.94 -5.54 -8.41
N LYS A 83 -4.19 -5.40 -7.29
CA LYS A 83 -4.42 -6.17 -6.06
C LYS A 83 -5.90 -6.05 -5.64
N ASN A 84 -6.56 -7.18 -5.37
CA ASN A 84 -7.99 -7.30 -5.03
C ASN A 84 -8.99 -6.97 -6.15
N CYS A 85 -8.57 -6.88 -7.42
CA CYS A 85 -9.49 -6.83 -8.55
C CYS A 85 -9.66 -8.22 -9.18
N SER A 86 -10.88 -8.53 -9.63
CA SER A 86 -11.22 -9.79 -10.30
C SER A 86 -11.08 -9.74 -11.82
N ARG A 87 -10.86 -8.55 -12.39
CA ARG A 87 -10.71 -8.34 -13.83
C ARG A 87 -9.38 -7.67 -14.14
N PRO A 88 -8.68 -8.13 -15.18
CA PRO A 88 -7.45 -7.51 -15.62
C PRO A 88 -7.70 -6.08 -16.09
N ALA A 89 -6.82 -5.17 -15.70
CA ALA A 89 -6.80 -3.79 -16.19
C ALA A 89 -6.17 -3.70 -17.58
N LEU A 90 -5.17 -4.56 -17.86
CA LEU A 90 -4.60 -4.81 -19.19
C LEU A 90 -4.80 -6.29 -19.52
N ALA A 91 -5.39 -6.58 -20.67
CA ALA A 91 -5.74 -7.93 -21.10
C ALA A 91 -5.14 -8.22 -22.48
N GLY A 92 -3.91 -8.74 -22.49
CA GLY A 92 -3.18 -9.14 -23.71
C GLY A 92 -2.86 -7.97 -24.63
N ILE A 93 -2.34 -6.88 -24.06
CA ILE A 93 -2.00 -5.68 -24.83
C ILE A 93 -0.69 -5.89 -25.56
N SER A 94 -0.74 -5.83 -26.89
CA SER A 94 0.45 -5.82 -27.75
C SER A 94 0.51 -4.51 -28.54
N LEU A 95 1.61 -3.77 -28.40
CA LEU A 95 1.85 -2.53 -29.14
C LEU A 95 3.34 -2.27 -29.27
N SER A 96 3.75 -1.60 -30.35
CA SER A 96 5.13 -1.18 -30.56
C SER A 96 5.16 0.31 -30.89
N ILE A 97 6.08 1.03 -30.24
CA ILE A 97 6.35 2.45 -30.41
C ILE A 97 7.79 2.56 -30.87
N ASN A 98 7.99 3.13 -32.05
CA ASN A 98 9.32 3.30 -32.62
C ASN A 98 10.07 4.46 -31.97
N GLU A 99 11.39 4.47 -32.13
CA GLU A 99 12.24 5.56 -31.67
C GLU A 99 11.70 6.92 -32.15
N LYS A 100 11.57 7.88 -31.23
CA LYS A 100 11.10 9.26 -31.49
C LYS A 100 9.66 9.35 -32.04
N GLU A 101 8.89 8.28 -31.97
CA GLU A 101 7.49 8.27 -32.40
C GLU A 101 6.60 8.97 -31.35
N LYS A 102 5.61 9.74 -31.83
CA LYS A 102 4.62 10.40 -30.97
C LYS A 102 3.30 9.64 -31.06
N VAL A 103 2.97 8.89 -30.01
CA VAL A 103 1.75 8.07 -29.96
C VAL A 103 0.74 8.69 -28.99
N GLY A 104 -0.51 8.79 -29.43
CA GLY A 104 -1.64 9.23 -28.60
C GLY A 104 -2.60 8.08 -28.31
N ILE A 105 -2.78 7.75 -27.03
CA ILE A 105 -3.70 6.67 -26.61
C ILE A 105 -5.06 7.28 -26.25
N LYS A 106 -6.12 6.87 -26.96
CA LYS A 106 -7.51 7.28 -26.70
C LYS A 106 -8.37 6.09 -26.28
N GLY A 107 -9.31 6.31 -25.35
CA GLY A 107 -10.26 5.29 -24.93
C GLY A 107 -11.20 5.78 -23.83
N ARG A 108 -12.31 5.06 -23.60
CA ARG A 108 -13.29 5.36 -22.54
C ARG A 108 -12.63 5.36 -21.16
N THR A 109 -13.16 6.11 -20.19
CA THR A 109 -12.74 5.99 -18.78
C THR A 109 -12.81 4.53 -18.33
N GLY A 110 -11.76 4.05 -17.66
CA GLY A 110 -11.63 2.64 -17.24
C GLY A 110 -11.04 1.68 -18.27
N SER A 111 -10.62 2.15 -19.45
CA SER A 111 -10.02 1.30 -20.50
C SER A 111 -8.55 0.90 -20.28
N GLY A 112 -7.99 1.09 -19.08
CA GLY A 112 -6.60 0.72 -18.79
C GLY A 112 -5.50 1.68 -19.27
N LYS A 113 -5.82 2.88 -19.80
CA LYS A 113 -4.80 3.86 -20.27
C LYS A 113 -3.79 4.25 -19.19
N SER A 114 -4.28 4.60 -18.00
CA SER A 114 -3.42 4.92 -16.86
C SER A 114 -2.63 3.70 -16.40
N SER A 115 -3.24 2.51 -16.46
CA SER A 115 -2.58 1.24 -16.12
C SER A 115 -1.44 0.89 -17.08
N LEU A 116 -1.58 1.22 -18.36
CA LEU A 116 -0.53 1.08 -19.37
C LEU A 116 0.67 1.99 -19.05
N ALA A 117 0.42 3.24 -18.66
CA ALA A 117 1.48 4.11 -18.18
C ALA A 117 2.08 3.56 -16.88
N SER A 118 1.27 3.11 -15.92
CA SER A 118 1.76 2.60 -14.64
C SER A 118 2.65 1.36 -14.77
N THR A 119 2.34 0.46 -15.71
CA THR A 119 3.16 -0.74 -15.99
C THR A 119 4.47 -0.38 -16.68
N LEU A 120 4.47 0.61 -17.59
CA LEU A 120 5.70 1.12 -18.21
C LEU A 120 6.69 1.70 -17.18
N PHE A 121 6.20 2.42 -16.18
CA PHE A 121 7.01 2.95 -15.08
C PHE A 121 7.31 1.90 -13.98
N ARG A 122 6.88 0.64 -14.18
CA ARG A 122 6.90 -0.44 -13.19
C ARG A 122 6.38 -0.01 -11.82
N LEU A 123 5.35 0.83 -11.79
CA LEU A 123 4.62 1.14 -10.54
C LEU A 123 3.74 -0.05 -10.12
N TYR A 124 3.39 -0.88 -11.10
CA TYR A 124 2.75 -2.18 -10.90
C TYR A 124 3.45 -3.17 -11.82
N GLU A 125 3.80 -4.33 -11.28
CA GLU A 125 4.34 -5.43 -12.06
C GLU A 125 3.25 -6.08 -12.93
N ILE A 126 3.69 -6.62 -14.06
CA ILE A 126 2.83 -7.37 -14.98
C ILE A 126 2.65 -8.81 -14.48
N GLU A 127 1.52 -9.42 -14.80
CA GLU A 127 1.22 -10.82 -14.46
C GLU A 127 1.74 -11.77 -15.55
N ASP A 128 1.67 -11.34 -16.82
CA ASP A 128 2.10 -12.12 -17.97
C ASP A 128 2.52 -11.18 -19.12
N GLY A 129 3.28 -11.73 -20.07
CA GLY A 129 3.90 -11.01 -21.18
C GLY A 129 5.23 -10.35 -20.82
N GLU A 130 5.67 -9.42 -21.68
CA GLU A 130 6.90 -8.65 -21.45
C GLU A 130 6.77 -7.21 -21.96
N ILE A 131 7.50 -6.30 -21.32
CA ILE A 131 7.65 -4.92 -21.77
C ILE A 131 9.12 -4.69 -22.07
N VAL A 132 9.42 -4.31 -23.29
CA VAL A 132 10.79 -4.13 -23.78
C VAL A 132 11.01 -2.66 -24.11
N VAL A 133 12.05 -2.06 -23.54
CA VAL A 133 12.48 -0.70 -23.84
C VAL A 133 13.88 -0.75 -24.44
N ASP A 134 14.03 -0.23 -25.65
CA ASP A 134 15.29 -0.19 -26.40
C ASP A 134 15.99 -1.57 -26.52
N GLY A 135 15.17 -2.62 -26.68
CA GLY A 135 15.64 -4.01 -26.83
C GLY A 135 15.91 -4.76 -25.52
N MET A 136 15.73 -4.13 -24.36
CA MET A 136 15.86 -4.78 -23.05
C MET A 136 14.52 -4.89 -22.32
N ASP A 137 14.28 -6.05 -21.72
CA ASP A 137 13.13 -6.29 -20.85
C ASP A 137 13.28 -5.48 -19.56
N ILE A 138 12.30 -4.62 -19.29
CA ILE A 138 12.32 -3.72 -18.14
C ILE A 138 12.25 -4.45 -16.79
N SER A 139 11.81 -5.71 -16.77
CA SER A 139 11.77 -6.52 -15.55
C SER A 139 13.17 -6.83 -14.99
N LYS A 140 14.19 -6.81 -15.87
CA LYS A 140 15.60 -7.12 -15.60
C LYS A 140 16.47 -5.89 -15.35
N LEU A 141 15.84 -4.73 -15.18
CA LEU A 141 16.53 -3.46 -14.93
C LEU A 141 16.20 -2.98 -13.51
N GLY A 142 17.14 -2.31 -12.88
CA GLY A 142 16.91 -1.55 -11.66
C GLY A 142 15.89 -0.43 -11.90
N LEU A 143 15.01 -0.20 -10.92
CA LEU A 143 13.97 0.82 -11.02
C LEU A 143 14.54 2.24 -11.18
N HIS A 144 15.69 2.52 -10.56
CA HIS A 144 16.35 3.82 -10.66
C HIS A 144 16.83 4.08 -12.09
N LEU A 145 17.45 3.09 -12.71
CA LEU A 145 17.90 3.16 -14.10
C LEU A 145 16.70 3.31 -15.06
N LEU A 146 15.63 2.54 -14.89
CA LEU A 146 14.42 2.69 -15.72
C LEU A 146 13.78 4.08 -15.60
N ARG A 147 13.61 4.57 -14.37
CA ARG A 147 12.88 5.81 -14.09
C ARG A 147 13.70 7.07 -14.38
N SER A 148 15.02 6.99 -14.44
CA SER A 148 15.87 8.13 -14.83
C SER A 148 15.73 8.48 -16.32
N HIS A 149 15.38 7.51 -17.17
CA HIS A 149 15.19 7.68 -18.61
C HIS A 149 13.74 7.95 -19.03
N LEU A 150 12.77 7.82 -18.11
CA LEU A 150 11.35 8.05 -18.38
C LEU A 150 10.84 9.32 -17.70
N SER A 151 10.14 10.17 -18.46
CA SER A 151 9.50 11.38 -17.92
C SER A 151 7.98 11.20 -17.81
N TYR A 152 7.42 11.49 -16.64
CA TYR A 152 5.98 11.45 -16.38
C TYR A 152 5.43 12.85 -16.09
N LEU A 153 4.34 13.21 -16.77
CA LEU A 153 3.60 14.45 -16.49
C LEU A 153 2.23 14.10 -15.89
N PRO A 154 2.02 14.29 -14.57
CA PRO A 154 0.73 14.02 -13.95
C PRO A 154 -0.36 14.98 -14.44
N GLN A 155 -1.62 14.52 -14.44
CA GLN A 155 -2.78 15.34 -14.83
C GLN A 155 -2.98 16.57 -13.93
N THR A 156 -2.61 16.46 -12.65
CA THR A 156 -2.60 17.56 -11.68
C THR A 156 -1.19 17.72 -11.13
N PRO A 157 -0.48 18.83 -11.42
CA PRO A 157 0.85 19.04 -10.90
C PRO A 157 0.80 19.25 -9.38
N PHE A 158 1.71 18.60 -8.67
CA PHE A 158 1.97 18.82 -7.25
C PHE A 158 3.34 19.50 -7.14
N LEU A 159 3.38 20.65 -6.48
CA LEU A 159 4.60 21.39 -6.15
C LEU A 159 4.76 21.35 -4.63
N MET A 160 5.90 20.84 -4.15
CA MET A 160 6.31 21.05 -2.76
C MET A 160 6.88 22.47 -2.67
N CYS A 161 6.13 23.37 -2.05
CA CYS A 161 6.58 24.73 -1.74
C CYS A 161 7.26 24.77 -0.37
#